data_AF-A0A930FKF7-F1
#
_entry.id   AF-A0A930FKF7-F1
#
_cell.length_a   1.000
_cell.length_b   1.000
_cell.length_c   1.000
_cell.angle_alpha   90.00
_cell.angle_beta   90.00
_cell.angle_gamma   90.00
#
_symmetry.space_group_name_H-M   'P 1'
#
loop_
_entity.id
_entity.type
_entity.pdbx_description
1 polymer ?
#
loop_
_entity_poly.entity_id
_entity_poly.type
_entity_poly.pdbx_seq_one_letter_code
_entity_poly.pdbx_strand_id
1 'polypeptide(L)'
;MKLLEINDLKERKTVPDSYEIGLVYKGHRVDILLDKLHYSLEQLLEAANHLLPYLSQLDLKARKYLAKEELLRFNAYNQTKNKPLVSEECLEKHISLHAVQFFDESIDFFYRLSCDRKYELIVEVCVAQGYEYPKFEQWFLGNVKDKGWLHKVSAFLGKMFGLV
;
A
#
# COMPACT_ATOMS: atom_id res chain seq x y z
N MET A 1 1.94 12.82 -12.74
CA MET A 1 0.55 12.40 -12.43
C MET A 1 -0.25 13.65 -12.09
N LYS A 2 -1.56 13.67 -12.34
CA LYS A 2 -2.43 14.80 -11.94
C LYS A 2 -2.48 14.85 -10.40
N LEU A 3 -2.53 16.05 -9.82
CA LEU A 3 -2.83 16.22 -8.41
C LEU A 3 -4.26 15.75 -8.09
N LEU A 4 -4.43 15.21 -6.90
CA LEU A 4 -5.70 14.78 -6.32
C LEU A 4 -6.39 15.98 -5.68
N GLU A 5 -7.67 16.15 -5.97
CA GLU A 5 -8.49 17.24 -5.45
C GLU A 5 -9.65 16.69 -4.59
N ILE A 6 -10.19 17.52 -3.69
CA ILE A 6 -11.32 17.14 -2.82
C ILE A 6 -12.52 16.63 -3.64
N ASN A 7 -12.77 17.24 -4.80
CA ASN A 7 -13.90 16.85 -5.67
C ASN A 7 -13.75 15.44 -6.28
N ASP A 8 -12.56 14.85 -6.22
CA ASP A 8 -12.29 13.49 -6.70
C ASP A 8 -12.58 12.43 -5.62
N LEU A 9 -12.85 12.84 -4.37
CA LEU A 9 -13.11 11.96 -3.22
C LEU A 9 -14.46 11.26 -3.30
N LYS A 10 -14.47 9.99 -2.90
CA LYS A 10 -15.69 9.22 -2.64
C LYS A 10 -15.68 8.66 -1.23
N GLU A 11 -16.78 8.83 -0.51
CA GLU A 11 -16.93 8.22 0.81
C GLU A 11 -16.98 6.68 0.71
N ARG A 12 -16.25 6.02 1.60
CA ARG A 12 -16.23 4.56 1.72
C ARG A 12 -17.37 4.12 2.63
N LYS A 13 -18.38 3.47 2.05
CA LYS A 13 -19.58 3.02 2.79
C LYS A 13 -19.29 2.05 3.94
N THR A 14 -18.17 1.34 3.89
CA THR A 14 -17.84 0.27 4.84
C THR A 14 -17.02 0.73 6.03
N VAL A 15 -16.40 1.92 5.96
CA VAL A 15 -15.55 2.47 7.02
C VAL A 15 -15.99 3.91 7.27
N PRO A 16 -16.53 4.23 8.46
CA PRO A 16 -16.89 5.60 8.80
C PRO A 16 -15.70 6.55 8.65
N ASP A 17 -15.96 7.79 8.24
CA ASP A 17 -14.94 8.82 8.08
C ASP A 17 -13.76 8.41 7.19
N SER A 18 -14.03 7.58 6.18
CA SER A 18 -13.03 7.09 5.25
C SER A 18 -13.41 7.41 3.81
N TYR A 19 -12.42 7.75 3.01
CA TYR A 19 -12.58 8.23 1.66
C TYR A 19 -11.64 7.47 0.72
N GLU A 20 -11.99 7.41 -0.56
CA GLU A 20 -11.16 6.85 -1.60
C GLU A 20 -11.04 7.79 -2.80
N ILE A 21 -9.87 7.76 -3.45
CA ILE A 21 -9.67 8.33 -4.77
C ILE A 21 -9.07 7.25 -5.66
N GLY A 22 -9.76 6.94 -6.75
CA GLY A 22 -9.23 6.06 -7.78
C GLY A 22 -8.32 6.82 -8.74
N LEU A 23 -7.08 6.38 -8.91
CA LEU A 23 -6.17 6.88 -9.94
C LEU A 23 -5.83 5.80 -10.97
N VAL A 24 -5.47 6.22 -12.17
CA VAL A 24 -4.92 5.31 -13.19
C VAL A 24 -3.41 5.27 -13.04
N TYR A 25 -2.88 4.10 -12.68
CA TYR A 25 -1.46 3.84 -12.50
C TYR A 25 -1.08 2.58 -13.28
N LYS A 26 -0.05 2.67 -14.15
CA LYS A 26 0.41 1.56 -15.01
C LYS A 26 -0.75 0.82 -15.73
N GLY A 27 -1.72 1.58 -16.26
CA GLY A 27 -2.85 1.06 -17.04
C GLY A 27 -3.97 0.39 -16.23
N HIS A 28 -3.90 0.39 -14.90
CA HIS A 28 -4.95 -0.13 -14.03
C HIS A 28 -5.36 0.89 -12.96
N ARG A 29 -6.51 0.65 -12.33
CA ARG A 29 -6.98 1.48 -11.22
C ARG A 29 -6.24 1.10 -9.94
N VAL A 30 -5.70 2.11 -9.25
CA VAL A 30 -5.19 2.01 -7.88
C VAL A 30 -6.01 2.97 -7.01
N ASP A 31 -6.50 2.49 -5.88
CA ASP A 31 -7.27 3.31 -4.95
C ASP A 31 -6.36 3.89 -3.86
N ILE A 32 -6.36 5.21 -3.69
CA ILE A 32 -5.81 5.86 -2.50
C ILE A 32 -6.89 5.88 -1.43
N LEU A 33 -6.63 5.24 -0.30
CA LEU A 33 -7.51 5.16 0.85
C LEU A 33 -7.09 6.20 1.89
N LEU A 34 -8.01 7.08 2.25
CA LEU A 34 -7.80 8.20 3.15
C LEU A 34 -8.73 8.06 4.35
N ASP A 35 -8.20 7.60 5.48
CA ASP A 35 -8.96 7.48 6.72
C ASP A 35 -8.80 8.75 7.54
N LYS A 36 -9.91 9.46 7.75
CA LYS A 36 -9.99 10.68 8.55
C LYS A 36 -10.02 10.31 10.03
N LEU A 37 -8.89 9.76 10.51
CA LEU A 37 -8.65 9.46 11.92
C LEU A 37 -8.34 10.75 12.69
N HIS A 38 -7.05 11.12 12.78
CA HIS A 38 -6.58 12.31 13.49
C HIS A 38 -6.32 13.51 12.56
N TYR A 39 -6.65 13.40 11.27
CA TYR A 39 -6.28 14.38 10.24
C TYR A 39 -7.48 14.93 9.50
N SER A 40 -7.34 16.15 9.00
CA SER A 40 -8.29 16.73 8.05
C SER A 40 -8.16 16.09 6.67
N LEU A 41 -9.19 16.24 5.83
CA LEU A 41 -9.12 15.74 4.45
C LEU A 41 -8.05 16.45 3.63
N GLU A 42 -7.87 17.75 3.86
CA GLU A 42 -6.84 18.55 3.23
C GLU A 42 -5.44 18.01 3.55
N GLN A 43 -5.18 17.67 4.81
CA GLN A 43 -3.91 17.09 5.24
C GLN A 43 -3.66 15.72 4.58
N LEU A 44 -4.69 14.87 4.51
CA LEU A 44 -4.60 13.56 3.87
C LEU A 44 -4.36 13.68 2.36
N LEU A 45 -5.01 14.65 1.70
CA LEU A 45 -4.80 14.94 0.28
C LEU A 45 -3.41 15.51 -0.01
N GLU A 46 -2.90 16.37 0.86
CA GLU A 46 -1.54 16.89 0.74
C GLU A 46 -0.51 15.76 0.84
N ALA A 47 -0.66 14.87 1.83
CA ALA A 47 0.18 13.69 1.97
C ALA A 47 0.08 12.77 0.73
N ALA A 48 -1.12 12.56 0.21
CA ALA A 48 -1.33 11.76 -1.00
C ALA A 48 -0.68 12.37 -2.24
N ASN A 49 -0.82 13.68 -2.42
CA ASN A 49 -0.17 14.43 -3.50
C ASN A 49 1.35 14.41 -3.38
N HIS A 50 1.88 14.47 -2.16
CA HIS A 50 3.31 14.37 -1.91
C HIS A 50 3.86 12.97 -2.23
N LEU A 51 3.06 11.90 -2.09
CA LEU A 51 3.43 10.54 -2.48
C LEU A 51 3.51 10.36 -4.01
N LEU A 52 2.62 11.00 -4.79
CA LEU A 52 2.45 10.70 -6.22
C LEU A 52 3.75 10.72 -7.05
N PRO A 53 4.69 11.67 -6.88
CA PRO A 53 5.96 11.67 -7.61
C PRO A 53 6.84 10.46 -7.30
N TYR A 54 6.72 9.90 -6.10
CA TYR A 54 7.54 8.80 -5.59
C TYR A 54 6.88 7.43 -5.73
N LEU A 55 5.57 7.39 -6.02
CA LEU A 55 4.78 6.16 -6.09
C LEU A 55 5.44 5.10 -6.98
N SER A 56 5.94 5.49 -8.16
CA SER A 56 6.57 4.55 -9.08
C SER A 56 7.85 3.90 -8.52
N GLN A 57 8.64 4.66 -7.79
CA GLN A 57 9.89 4.16 -7.21
C GLN A 57 9.60 3.28 -5.99
N LEU A 58 8.70 3.72 -5.11
CA LEU A 58 8.31 2.97 -3.92
C LEU A 58 7.62 1.65 -4.30
N ASP A 59 6.73 1.67 -5.28
CA ASP A 59 6.09 0.47 -5.82
C ASP A 59 7.13 -0.53 -6.35
N LEU A 60 8.13 -0.07 -7.11
CA LEU A 60 9.19 -0.96 -7.61
C LEU A 60 9.99 -1.59 -6.46
N LYS A 61 10.36 -0.81 -5.44
CA LYS A 61 11.11 -1.32 -4.29
C LYS A 61 10.28 -2.32 -3.48
N ALA A 62 9.01 -2.00 -3.21
CA ALA A 62 8.09 -2.87 -2.48
C ALA A 62 7.81 -4.19 -3.23
N ARG A 63 7.60 -4.16 -4.55
CA ARG A 63 7.43 -5.40 -5.34
C ARG A 63 8.68 -6.28 -5.36
N LYS A 64 9.87 -5.69 -5.42
CA LYS A 64 11.13 -6.46 -5.31
C LYS A 64 11.28 -7.11 -3.95
N TYR A 65 10.95 -6.38 -2.88
CA TYR A 65 10.91 -6.90 -1.53
C TYR A 65 9.94 -8.09 -1.43
N LEU A 66 8.68 -7.91 -1.84
CA LEU A 66 7.68 -8.99 -1.84
C LEU A 66 8.10 -10.20 -2.68
N ALA A 67 8.66 -9.98 -3.87
CA ALA A 67 9.08 -11.07 -4.72
C ALA A 67 10.15 -11.94 -4.06
N LYS A 68 11.05 -11.34 -3.28
CA LYS A 68 12.06 -12.06 -2.50
C LYS A 68 11.42 -12.83 -1.33
N GLU A 69 10.56 -12.19 -0.55
CA GLU A 69 9.93 -12.81 0.63
C GLU A 69 8.98 -13.96 0.25
N GLU A 70 8.23 -13.81 -0.84
CA GLU A 70 7.18 -14.76 -1.25
C GLU A 70 7.65 -15.86 -2.20
N LEU A 71 8.87 -15.78 -2.76
CA LEU A 71 9.31 -16.69 -3.83
C LEU A 71 9.16 -18.15 -3.45
N LEU A 72 9.66 -18.54 -2.28
CA LEU A 72 9.66 -19.93 -1.83
C LEU A 72 8.24 -20.46 -1.66
N ARG A 73 7.36 -19.68 -1.02
CA ARG A 73 5.95 -20.03 -0.81
C ARG A 73 5.21 -20.15 -2.15
N PHE A 74 5.43 -19.21 -3.05
CA PHE A 74 4.83 -19.20 -4.37
C PHE A 74 5.24 -20.42 -5.19
N ASN A 75 6.53 -20.73 -5.21
CA ASN A 75 7.08 -21.87 -5.94
C ASN A 75 6.64 -23.21 -5.35
N ALA A 76 6.53 -23.31 -4.01
CA ALA A 76 5.94 -24.49 -3.37
C ALA A 76 4.48 -24.70 -3.82
N TYR A 77 3.67 -23.64 -3.88
CA TYR A 77 2.31 -23.72 -4.42
C TYR A 77 2.31 -24.15 -5.89
N ASN A 78 3.15 -23.56 -6.75
CA ASN A 78 3.24 -23.94 -8.16
C ASN A 78 3.56 -25.43 -8.35
N GLN A 79 4.46 -25.97 -7.53
CA GLN A 79 4.76 -27.41 -7.54
C GLN A 79 3.51 -28.25 -7.25
N THR A 80 2.70 -27.88 -6.24
CA THR A 80 1.42 -28.59 -5.97
C THR A 80 0.41 -28.54 -7.11
N LYS A 81 0.58 -27.59 -8.04
CA LYS A 81 -0.28 -27.37 -9.21
C LYS A 81 0.36 -27.84 -10.52
N ASN A 82 1.50 -28.53 -10.49
CA ASN A 82 2.29 -28.89 -11.67
C ASN A 82 2.60 -27.69 -12.59
N LYS A 83 2.83 -26.51 -12.00
CA LYS A 83 3.26 -25.30 -12.69
C LYS A 83 4.78 -25.13 -12.61
N PRO A 84 5.41 -24.46 -13.60
CA PRO A 84 6.84 -24.19 -13.56
C PRO A 84 7.22 -23.30 -12.36
N LEU A 85 8.44 -23.51 -11.86
CA LEU A 85 9.07 -22.59 -10.93
C LEU A 85 9.35 -21.26 -11.62
N VAL A 86 9.25 -20.18 -10.86
CA VAL A 86 9.53 -18.82 -11.34
C VAL A 86 10.71 -18.21 -10.58
N SER A 87 11.37 -17.24 -11.20
CA SER A 87 12.40 -16.40 -10.56
C SER A 87 11.77 -15.23 -9.80
N GLU A 88 12.55 -14.56 -8.95
CA GLU A 88 12.13 -13.32 -8.29
C GLU A 88 11.72 -12.25 -9.31
N GLU A 89 12.49 -12.06 -10.39
CA GLU A 89 12.17 -11.09 -11.44
C GLU A 89 10.84 -11.41 -12.13
N CYS A 90 10.56 -12.71 -12.32
CA CYS A 90 9.29 -13.14 -12.88
C CYS A 90 8.14 -12.85 -11.89
N LEU A 91 8.31 -13.20 -10.61
CA LEU A 91 7.30 -12.96 -9.58
C LEU A 91 7.01 -11.46 -9.38
N GLU A 92 8.05 -10.60 -9.41
CA GLU A 92 7.94 -9.14 -9.34
C GLU A 92 6.95 -8.57 -10.38
N LYS A 93 6.96 -9.13 -11.59
CA LYS A 93 6.07 -8.74 -12.70
C LYS A 93 4.62 -9.22 -12.53
N HIS A 94 4.40 -10.23 -11.69
CA HIS A 94 3.08 -10.78 -11.40
C HIS A 94 2.40 -10.12 -10.19
N ILE A 95 3.12 -9.26 -9.46
CA ILE A 95 2.62 -8.48 -8.34
C ILE A 95 2.13 -7.12 -8.86
N SER A 96 0.87 -6.81 -8.60
CA SER A 96 0.22 -5.57 -9.04
C SER A 96 -0.37 -4.80 -7.86
N LEU A 97 -0.02 -3.53 -7.74
CA LEU A 97 -0.57 -2.61 -6.74
C LEU A 97 -2.05 -2.36 -7.04
N HIS A 98 -2.93 -2.41 -6.06
CA HIS A 98 -4.35 -2.05 -6.26
C HIS A 98 -4.86 -1.03 -5.24
N ALA A 99 -4.19 -0.85 -4.11
CA ALA A 99 -4.51 0.23 -3.18
C ALA A 99 -3.28 0.74 -2.42
N VAL A 100 -3.40 1.95 -1.90
CA VAL A 100 -2.43 2.58 -0.99
C VAL A 100 -3.20 3.23 0.15
N GLN A 101 -2.75 3.05 1.39
CA GLN A 101 -3.38 3.66 2.57
C GLN A 101 -2.34 4.39 3.41
N PHE A 102 -2.71 5.54 3.93
CA PHE A 102 -1.84 6.38 4.75
C PHE A 102 -2.07 6.11 6.24
N PHE A 103 -0.98 5.92 6.97
CA PHE A 103 -0.92 5.93 8.43
C PHE A 103 0.04 7.03 8.88
N ASP A 104 0.05 7.33 10.18
CA ASP A 104 0.83 8.44 10.71
C ASP A 104 2.28 8.42 10.21
N GLU A 105 2.97 7.27 10.31
CA GLU A 105 4.41 7.08 10.05
C GLU A 105 4.75 6.11 8.91
N SER A 106 3.73 5.57 8.25
CA SER A 106 3.90 4.57 7.23
C SER A 106 2.80 4.63 6.18
N ILE A 107 3.08 4.01 5.05
CA ILE A 107 2.15 3.91 3.94
C ILE A 107 2.02 2.44 3.61
N ASP A 108 0.81 1.90 3.72
CA ASP A 108 0.56 0.52 3.34
C ASP A 108 0.26 0.43 1.85
N PHE A 109 0.99 -0.44 1.16
CA PHE A 109 0.82 -0.76 -0.24
C PHE A 109 0.14 -2.14 -0.34
N PHE A 110 -1.02 -2.17 -0.97
CA PHE A 110 -1.83 -3.38 -1.12
C PHE A 110 -1.64 -3.95 -2.52
N TYR A 111 -1.24 -5.21 -2.56
CA TYR A 111 -0.86 -5.90 -3.76
C TYR A 111 -1.73 -7.14 -4.00
N ARG A 112 -1.98 -7.40 -5.28
CA ARG A 112 -2.54 -8.67 -5.76
C ARG A 112 -1.49 -9.42 -6.55
N LEU A 113 -1.47 -10.74 -6.37
CA LEU A 113 -0.82 -11.65 -7.29
C LEU A 113 -1.78 -11.96 -8.43
N SER A 114 -1.35 -11.72 -9.67
CA SER A 114 -2.15 -11.98 -10.88
C SER A 114 -2.67 -13.43 -10.99
N CYS A 115 -2.01 -14.40 -10.36
CA CYS A 115 -2.41 -15.80 -10.35
C CYS A 115 -3.38 -16.17 -9.21
N ASP A 116 -3.62 -15.30 -8.22
CA ASP A 116 -4.54 -15.55 -7.12
C ASP A 116 -5.21 -14.25 -6.62
N ARG A 117 -6.47 -14.06 -7.01
CA ARG A 117 -7.28 -12.89 -6.60
C ARG A 117 -7.72 -12.93 -5.14
N LYS A 118 -7.55 -14.06 -4.44
CA LYS A 118 -7.93 -14.21 -3.02
C LYS A 118 -6.77 -13.91 -2.07
N TYR A 119 -5.56 -13.70 -2.62
CA TYR A 119 -4.37 -13.45 -1.83
C TYR A 119 -3.96 -11.99 -1.96
N GLU A 120 -4.14 -11.25 -0.87
CA GLU A 120 -3.72 -9.87 -0.73
C GLU A 120 -2.40 -9.83 0.05
N LEU A 121 -1.42 -9.16 -0.55
CA LEU A 121 -0.11 -8.91 0.03
C LEU A 121 -0.06 -7.46 0.49
N ILE A 122 0.32 -7.23 1.73
CA ILE A 122 0.48 -5.87 2.27
C ILE A 122 1.95 -5.64 2.55
N VAL A 123 2.45 -4.51 2.07
CA VAL A 123 3.77 -4.00 2.44
C VAL A 123 3.58 -2.67 3.12
N GLU A 124 3.99 -2.61 4.38
CA GLU A 124 4.16 -1.35 5.07
C GLU A 124 5.46 -0.70 4.60
N VAL A 125 5.34 0.53 4.13
CA VAL A 125 6.44 1.38 3.70
C VAL A 125 6.65 2.43 4.78
N CYS A 126 7.60 2.21 5.68
CA CYS A 126 7.99 3.21 6.66
C CYS A 126 8.87 4.27 5.98
N VAL A 127 8.40 5.52 6.03
CA VAL A 127 9.00 6.67 5.32
C VAL A 127 9.57 7.71 6.28
N ALA A 128 9.80 7.32 7.54
CA ALA A 128 10.38 8.20 8.58
C ALA A 128 11.77 8.76 8.21
N GLN A 129 12.49 8.08 7.30
CA GLN A 129 13.79 8.52 6.75
C GLN A 129 13.67 9.14 5.35
N GLY A 130 12.46 9.47 4.91
CA GLY A 130 12.15 9.92 3.56
C GLY A 130 11.94 8.78 2.56
N TYR A 131 11.53 9.13 1.34
CA TYR A 131 11.19 8.15 0.29
C TYR A 131 12.41 7.52 -0.42
N GLU A 132 13.60 8.08 -0.21
CA GLU A 132 14.83 7.56 -0.81
C GLU A 132 15.28 6.25 -0.13
N TYR A 133 15.13 6.16 1.19
CA TYR A 133 15.55 5.02 2.01
C TYR A 133 14.40 4.44 2.86
N PRO A 134 13.31 3.96 2.22
CA PRO A 134 12.19 3.39 2.96
C PRO A 134 12.59 2.06 3.60
N LYS A 135 11.96 1.74 4.73
CA LYS A 135 11.97 0.38 5.30
C LYS A 135 10.67 -0.33 4.93
N PHE A 136 10.75 -1.62 4.69
CA PHE A 136 9.63 -2.45 4.26
C PHE A 136 9.37 -3.55 5.28
N GLU A 137 8.11 -3.72 5.67
CA GLU A 137 7.64 -4.84 6.48
C GLU A 137 6.41 -5.47 5.82
N GLN A 138 6.38 -6.80 5.74
CA GLN A 138 5.27 -7.52 5.13
C GLN A 138 4.21 -7.89 6.18
N TRP A 139 2.95 -7.68 5.86
CA TRP A 139 1.80 -8.10 6.65
C TRP A 139 0.88 -9.02 5.84
N PHE A 140 0.21 -9.95 6.53
CA PHE A 140 -0.85 -10.78 5.94
C PHE A 140 -2.18 -10.46 6.63
N LEU A 141 -3.25 -10.28 5.85
CA LEU A 141 -4.63 -10.30 6.34
C LEU A 141 -5.03 -11.74 6.72
N GLY A 142 -4.43 -12.29 7.78
CA GLY A 142 -4.80 -13.60 8.31
C GLY A 142 -5.95 -13.47 9.29
N ASN A 143 -7.17 -13.94 8.94
CA ASN A 143 -8.29 -14.25 9.84
C ASN A 143 -8.24 -13.56 11.23
N VAL A 144 -8.33 -12.22 11.26
CA VAL A 144 -8.16 -11.45 12.49
C VAL A 144 -9.50 -11.39 13.22
N LYS A 145 -9.74 -12.37 14.09
CA LYS A 145 -10.84 -12.32 15.07
C LYS A 145 -10.63 -11.28 16.17
N ASP A 146 -9.40 -10.78 16.35
CA ASP A 146 -9.10 -9.75 17.34
C ASP A 146 -8.47 -8.54 16.66
N LYS A 147 -9.34 -7.58 16.31
CA LYS A 147 -8.98 -6.27 15.80
C LYS A 147 -8.13 -5.53 16.83
N GLY A 148 -6.81 -5.70 16.77
CA GLY A 148 -5.82 -4.69 17.14
C GLY A 148 -5.80 -3.54 16.10
N TRP A 149 -6.97 -3.06 15.70
CA TRP A 149 -7.18 -2.01 14.68
C TRP A 149 -6.89 -0.60 15.25
N LEU A 150 -6.20 -0.51 16.39
CA LEU A 150 -6.25 0.66 17.27
C LEU A 150 -4.93 1.12 17.91
N HIS A 151 -3.75 0.62 17.56
CA HIS A 151 -2.50 1.13 18.16
C HIS A 151 -1.30 1.14 17.21
N LYS A 152 -1.37 1.92 16.13
CA LYS A 152 -0.17 2.52 15.53
C LYS A 152 -0.29 4.03 15.70
N VAL A 153 0.21 4.52 16.83
CA VAL A 153 0.36 5.94 17.15
C VAL A 153 1.80 6.31 16.87
N SER A 154 2.06 7.23 15.93
CA SER A 154 3.31 8.03 15.94
C SER A 154 3.42 9.11 14.82
N ALA A 155 3.43 10.39 15.27
CA ALA A 155 4.18 11.61 14.90
C ALA A 155 4.51 12.11 13.46
N PHE A 156 4.45 11.37 12.35
CA PHE A 156 5.01 11.91 11.08
C PHE A 156 4.15 12.98 10.39
N LEU A 157 2.82 12.88 10.41
CA LEU A 157 1.96 13.97 9.94
C LEU A 157 2.10 15.21 10.83
N GLY A 158 2.37 15.05 12.13
CA GLY A 158 2.72 16.15 13.02
C GLY A 158 3.96 16.92 12.56
N LYS A 159 5.01 16.23 12.09
CA LYS A 159 6.21 16.85 11.52
C LYS A 159 5.97 17.50 10.15
N MET A 160 5.17 16.89 9.27
CA MET A 160 4.85 17.51 7.97
C MET A 160 4.06 18.80 8.12
N PHE A 161 3.15 18.88 9.11
CA PHE A 161 2.30 20.05 9.32
C PHE A 161 2.80 21.02 10.41
N GLY A 162 4.01 20.80 10.96
CA GLY A 162 4.57 21.65 12.02
C GLY A 162 3.73 21.69 13.30
N LEU A 163 3.00 20.60 13.58
CA LEU A 163 2.16 20.43 14.78
C LEU A 163 2.93 19.80 15.95
N VAL A 164 4.23 19.52 15.78
CA VAL A 164 5.22 19.13 16.81
C VAL A 164 6.54 19.85 16.56
#